data_AF-A0A957SEJ4-F1
#
_entry.id   AF-A0A957SEJ4-F1
#
_cell.length_a   1.000
_cell.length_b   1.000
_cell.length_c   1.000
_cell.angle_alpha   90.00
_cell.angle_beta   90.00
_cell.angle_gamma   90.00
#
_symmetry.space_group_name_H-M   'P 1'
#
loop_
_entity.id
_entity.type
_entity.pdbx_description
1 polymer ?
#
loop_
_entity_poly.entity_id
_entity_poly.type
_entity_poly.pdbx_seq_one_letter_code
_entity_poly.pdbx_strand_id
1 'polypeptide(L)'
;MQPYEKLTWPGKRRRLYRLAQDALTHYDLTVNRLVPLGYETNMMYRVYATNGAQYALRLANGVWRTRHDAESEVMWLDALARDTEIPTPRVVHTKTGASLAQPTTAGGPTGFHALLMSWLPGTILGKRLTLENFFKMGELFGQLHLHGASWQPPAGFTTRRFDKMLSRGEPDVLLGDDALAVYSTEAARMIERMRAKVDAAYRALDPADLRVIHCDLWHDNIKVHGGVLQPFDFEDTIW
;
A
#
# COMPACT_ATOMS: atom_id res chain seq x y z
N MET A 1 -4.39 9.95 31.27
CA MET A 1 -3.38 10.03 30.18
C MET A 1 -3.89 11.00 29.12
N GLN A 2 -3.02 11.81 28.51
CA GLN A 2 -3.42 12.70 27.41
C GLN A 2 -3.88 11.89 26.18
N PRO A 3 -4.96 12.30 25.48
CA PRO A 3 -5.44 11.64 24.27
C PRO A 3 -4.38 11.59 23.16
N TYR A 4 -4.38 10.52 22.35
CA TYR A 4 -3.38 10.28 21.31
C TYR A 4 -3.28 11.44 20.30
N GLU A 5 -4.43 11.98 19.91
CA GLU A 5 -4.59 13.02 18.90
C GLU A 5 -3.88 14.31 19.32
N LYS A 6 -3.85 14.57 20.63
CA LYS A 6 -3.26 15.75 21.27
C LYS A 6 -1.77 15.59 21.58
N LEU A 7 -1.17 14.42 21.34
CA LEU A 7 0.24 14.19 21.62
C LEU A 7 1.14 14.86 20.58
N THR A 8 2.33 15.27 21.02
CA THR A 8 3.45 15.59 20.11
C THR A 8 3.87 14.35 19.32
N TRP A 9 4.58 14.55 18.21
CA TRP A 9 5.04 13.43 17.38
C TRP A 9 5.86 12.37 18.15
N PRO A 10 6.83 12.72 19.02
CA PRO A 10 7.49 11.74 19.88
C PRO A 10 6.51 10.99 20.81
N GLY A 11 5.46 11.66 21.30
CA GLY A 11 4.39 11.04 22.06
C GLY A 11 3.61 10.01 21.24
N LYS A 12 3.19 10.38 20.03
CA LYS A 12 2.47 9.49 19.10
C LYS A 12 3.31 8.27 18.74
N ARG A 13 4.59 8.45 18.38
CA ARG A 13 5.53 7.35 18.09
C ARG A 13 5.66 6.34 19.22
N ARG A 14 5.72 6.79 20.48
CA ARG A 14 5.77 5.88 21.65
C ARG A 14 4.48 5.09 21.84
N ARG A 15 3.33 5.62 21.41
CA ARG A 15 2.05 4.89 21.43
C ARG A 15 1.96 3.89 20.29
N LEU A 16 2.32 4.31 19.07
CA LEU A 16 2.40 3.43 17.91
C LEU A 16 3.39 2.29 18.11
N TYR A 17 4.54 2.54 18.76
CA TYR A 17 5.50 1.49 19.07
C TYR A 17 4.92 0.42 19.98
N ARG A 18 4.19 0.81 21.04
CA ARG A 18 3.49 -0.15 21.90
C ARG A 18 2.40 -0.90 21.17
N LEU A 19 1.67 -0.22 20.29
CA LEU A 19 0.66 -0.84 19.44
C LEU A 19 1.27 -1.87 18.48
N ALA A 20 2.47 -1.59 17.95
CA ALA A 20 3.22 -2.53 17.12
C ALA A 20 3.67 -3.76 17.93
N GLN A 21 4.11 -3.56 19.18
CA GLN A 21 4.45 -4.67 20.06
C GLN A 21 3.24 -5.56 20.35
N ASP A 22 2.07 -4.95 20.62
CA ASP A 22 0.81 -5.67 20.81
C ASP A 22 0.42 -6.45 19.55
N ALA A 23 0.48 -5.81 18.37
CA ALA A 23 0.22 -6.47 17.09
C ALA A 23 1.05 -7.74 16.89
N LEU A 24 2.34 -7.70 17.26
CA LEU A 24 3.25 -8.84 17.12
C LEU A 24 2.85 -10.04 18.00
N THR A 25 2.10 -9.83 19.09
CA THR A 25 1.62 -10.93 19.95
C THR A 25 0.59 -11.82 19.25
N HIS A 26 -0.08 -11.32 18.21
CA HIS A 26 -1.06 -12.07 17.42
C HIS A 26 -0.41 -13.06 16.45
N TYR A 27 0.89 -12.96 16.19
CA TYR A 27 1.61 -13.84 15.27
C TYR A 27 2.38 -14.91 16.04
N ASP A 28 2.58 -16.07 15.43
CA ASP A 28 3.43 -17.13 15.99
C ASP A 28 4.91 -16.81 15.78
N LEU A 29 5.37 -15.78 16.48
CA LEU A 29 6.68 -15.19 16.28
C LEU A 29 7.29 -14.73 17.60
N THR A 30 8.53 -15.14 17.87
CA THR A 30 9.32 -14.55 18.95
C THR A 30 10.18 -13.41 18.41
N VAL A 31 9.85 -12.19 18.84
CA VAL A 31 10.52 -10.96 18.38
C VAL A 31 11.73 -10.65 19.25
N ASN A 32 12.90 -10.52 18.63
CA ASN A 32 14.13 -10.07 19.27
C ASN A 32 14.24 -8.53 19.24
N ARG A 33 13.97 -7.92 18.09
CA ARG A 33 14.14 -6.47 17.91
C ARG A 33 13.10 -5.90 16.95
N LEU A 34 12.59 -4.72 17.28
CA LEU A 34 11.66 -3.95 16.47
C LEU A 34 12.27 -2.58 16.15
N VAL A 35 12.44 -2.25 14.87
CA VAL A 35 13.10 -1.02 14.42
C VAL A 35 12.14 -0.20 13.57
N PRO A 36 11.83 1.06 13.93
CA PRO A 36 11.02 1.93 13.09
C PRO A 36 11.77 2.24 11.79
N LEU A 37 11.07 2.14 10.67
CA LEU A 37 11.59 2.48 9.34
C LEU A 37 11.17 3.88 8.92
N GLY A 38 9.91 4.23 9.16
CA GLY A 38 9.35 5.51 8.74
C GLY A 38 7.88 5.64 9.13
N TYR A 39 7.36 6.85 8.98
CA TYR A 39 5.95 7.16 9.10
C TYR A 39 5.58 8.09 7.95
N GLU A 40 4.92 7.52 6.95
CA GLU A 40 4.36 8.26 5.81
C GLU A 40 2.83 8.17 5.90
N THR A 41 2.19 7.45 4.97
CA THR A 41 0.80 7.00 5.09
C THR A 41 0.61 6.05 6.27
N ASN A 42 1.59 5.17 6.49
CA ASN A 42 1.58 4.12 7.50
C ASN A 42 2.81 4.16 8.39
N MET A 43 2.71 3.63 9.61
CA MET A 43 3.87 3.40 10.46
C MET A 43 4.51 2.05 10.10
N MET A 44 5.74 2.10 9.61
CA MET A 44 6.48 0.90 9.17
C MET A 44 7.55 0.51 10.19
N TYR A 45 7.65 -0.77 10.47
CA TYR A 45 8.71 -1.35 11.29
C TYR A 45 9.37 -2.54 10.60
N ARG A 46 10.68 -2.67 10.81
CA ARG A 46 11.40 -3.92 10.58
C ARG A 46 11.41 -4.73 11.85
N VAL A 47 10.97 -5.98 11.74
CA VAL A 47 10.92 -6.95 12.83
C VAL A 47 12.08 -7.93 12.62
N TYR A 48 12.87 -8.17 13.67
CA TYR A 48 13.88 -9.20 13.71
C TYR A 48 13.43 -10.28 14.68
N ALA A 49 13.27 -11.50 14.19
CA ALA A 49 12.89 -12.65 14.99
C ALA A 49 14.11 -13.34 15.59
N THR A 50 13.90 -14.12 16.66
CA THR A 50 14.98 -14.89 17.31
C THR A 50 15.53 -16.01 16.43
N ASN A 51 14.73 -16.55 15.51
CA ASN A 51 15.16 -17.54 14.52
C ASN A 51 15.96 -16.95 13.33
N GLY A 52 16.29 -15.65 13.36
CA GLY A 52 17.03 -14.96 12.30
C GLY A 52 16.17 -14.43 11.15
N ALA A 53 14.89 -14.80 11.07
CA ALA A 53 13.96 -14.27 10.08
C ALA A 53 13.66 -12.79 10.31
N GLN A 54 13.28 -12.11 9.24
CA GLN A 54 12.97 -10.69 9.26
C GLN A 54 11.66 -10.41 8.55
N TYR A 55 10.96 -9.39 9.03
CA TYR A 55 9.65 -9.02 8.52
C TYR A 55 9.49 -7.51 8.43
N ALA A 56 8.55 -7.06 7.61
CA ALA A 56 8.01 -5.72 7.62
C ALA A 56 6.63 -5.74 8.30
N LEU A 57 6.48 -4.98 9.38
CA LEU A 57 5.19 -4.76 10.03
C LEU A 57 4.68 -3.37 9.61
N ARG A 58 3.51 -3.34 8.98
CA ARG A 58 2.79 -2.11 8.66
C ARG A 58 1.66 -1.92 9.65
N LEU A 59 1.67 -0.80 10.37
CA LEU A 59 0.52 -0.32 11.14
C LEU A 59 -0.20 0.75 10.31
N ALA A 60 -1.42 0.42 9.88
CA ALA A 60 -2.24 1.28 9.04
C ALA A 60 -3.45 1.82 9.80
N ASN A 61 -3.77 3.09 9.57
CA ASN A 61 -4.93 3.74 10.16
C ASN A 61 -6.19 3.37 9.37
N GLY A 62 -7.16 2.75 10.06
CA GLY A 62 -8.44 2.29 9.51
C GLY A 62 -9.29 3.35 8.80
N VAL A 63 -9.03 4.63 9.05
CA VAL A 63 -9.72 5.75 8.38
C VAL A 63 -9.21 5.94 6.95
N TRP A 64 -7.89 5.90 6.77
CA TRP A 64 -7.26 6.13 5.46
C TRP A 64 -7.11 4.85 4.66
N ARG A 65 -6.79 3.75 5.35
CA ARG A 65 -6.72 2.41 4.81
C ARG A 65 -7.69 1.56 5.59
N THR A 66 -8.81 1.22 4.98
CA THR A 66 -9.79 0.40 5.69
C THR A 66 -9.26 -1.03 5.79
N ARG A 67 -9.84 -1.79 6.72
CA ARG A 67 -9.57 -3.23 6.81
C ARG A 67 -9.85 -3.95 5.48
N HIS A 68 -10.91 -3.54 4.77
CA HIS A 68 -11.29 -4.12 3.49
C HIS A 68 -10.25 -3.84 2.39
N ASP A 69 -9.67 -2.64 2.36
CA ASP A 69 -8.59 -2.32 1.42
C ASP A 69 -7.35 -3.21 1.70
N ALA A 70 -6.96 -3.36 2.97
CA ALA A 70 -5.83 -4.21 3.35
C ALA A 70 -6.08 -5.71 3.13
N GLU A 71 -7.31 -6.20 3.32
CA GLU A 71 -7.68 -7.57 2.97
C GLU A 71 -7.64 -7.80 1.45
N SER A 72 -8.01 -6.79 0.65
CA SER A 72 -7.93 -6.85 -0.82
C SER A 72 -6.48 -6.92 -1.31
N GLU A 73 -5.57 -6.15 -0.70
CA GLU A 73 -4.13 -6.27 -0.94
C GLU A 73 -3.62 -7.69 -0.67
N VAL A 74 -3.99 -8.26 0.49
CA VAL A 74 -3.58 -9.62 0.86
C VAL A 74 -4.08 -10.64 -0.17
N MET A 75 -5.33 -10.52 -0.61
CA MET A 75 -5.90 -11.43 -1.61
C MET A 75 -5.08 -11.46 -2.91
N TRP A 76 -4.60 -10.29 -3.38
CA TRP A 76 -3.81 -10.25 -4.61
C TRP A 76 -2.36 -10.67 -4.37
N LEU A 77 -1.76 -10.32 -3.23
CA LEU A 77 -0.42 -10.81 -2.86
C LEU A 77 -0.38 -12.35 -2.77
N ASP A 78 -1.40 -12.96 -2.17
CA ASP A 78 -1.54 -14.43 -2.07
C ASP A 78 -1.75 -15.07 -3.44
N ALA A 79 -2.49 -14.41 -4.33
CA ALA A 79 -2.66 -14.88 -5.71
C ALA A 79 -1.36 -14.80 -6.51
N LEU A 80 -0.69 -13.64 -6.51
CA LEU A 80 0.62 -13.46 -7.14
C LEU A 80 1.63 -14.48 -6.61
N ALA A 81 1.57 -14.78 -5.32
CA ALA A 81 2.44 -15.75 -4.68
C ALA A 81 2.25 -17.20 -5.14
N ARG A 82 1.01 -17.55 -5.47
CA ARG A 82 0.62 -18.91 -5.89
C ARG A 82 0.75 -19.09 -7.41
N ASP A 83 0.43 -18.04 -8.16
CA ASP A 83 0.16 -18.14 -9.60
C ASP A 83 1.32 -17.60 -10.44
N THR A 84 2.33 -16.96 -9.83
CA THR A 84 3.47 -16.35 -10.53
C THR A 84 4.81 -16.54 -9.79
N GLU A 85 5.91 -16.33 -10.51
CA GLU A 85 7.27 -16.26 -9.95
C GLU A 85 7.67 -14.84 -9.51
N ILE A 86 6.72 -13.88 -9.51
CA ILE A 86 7.02 -12.50 -9.12
C ILE A 86 7.34 -12.48 -7.62
N PRO A 87 8.52 -11.98 -7.20
CA PRO A 87 8.95 -12.03 -5.82
C PRO A 87 8.32 -10.90 -4.99
N THR A 88 7.01 -10.99 -4.76
CA THR A 88 6.23 -10.10 -3.90
C THR A 88 6.44 -10.41 -2.40
N PRO A 89 6.12 -9.47 -1.49
CA PRO A 89 6.07 -9.78 -0.06
C PRO A 89 5.05 -10.90 0.21
N ARG A 90 5.44 -11.88 1.02
CA ARG A 90 4.55 -12.93 1.52
C ARG A 90 3.88 -12.47 2.81
N VAL A 91 2.57 -12.58 2.88
CA VAL A 91 1.80 -12.24 4.08
C VAL A 91 1.99 -13.32 5.15
N VAL A 92 2.20 -12.89 6.39
CA VAL A 92 2.24 -13.78 7.55
C VAL A 92 0.90 -13.69 8.25
N HIS A 93 0.16 -14.80 8.34
CA HIS A 93 -1.13 -14.82 9.03
C HIS A 93 -0.95 -14.88 10.56
N THR A 94 -1.95 -14.39 11.29
CA THR A 94 -2.00 -14.48 12.74
C THR A 94 -2.15 -15.93 13.20
N LYS A 95 -1.98 -16.19 14.50
CA LYS A 95 -2.24 -17.50 15.14
C LYS A 95 -3.66 -18.04 14.89
N THR A 96 -4.61 -17.16 14.59
CA THR A 96 -6.00 -17.52 14.28
C THR A 96 -6.25 -17.70 12.78
N GLY A 97 -5.20 -17.58 11.95
CA GLY A 97 -5.30 -17.64 10.48
C GLY A 97 -5.82 -16.35 9.83
N ALA A 98 -5.98 -15.25 10.57
CA ALA A 98 -6.42 -13.98 9.99
C ALA A 98 -5.25 -13.30 9.28
N SER A 99 -5.53 -12.57 8.20
CA SER A 99 -4.52 -11.81 7.45
C SER A 99 -4.02 -10.56 8.19
N LEU A 100 -4.86 -10.00 9.07
CA LEU A 100 -4.58 -8.75 9.77
C LEU A 100 -4.71 -8.95 11.29
N ALA A 101 -3.76 -8.40 12.04
CA ALA A 101 -3.90 -8.25 13.48
C ALA A 101 -4.67 -6.95 13.81
N GLN A 102 -5.44 -6.98 14.89
CA GLN A 102 -6.18 -5.83 15.41
C GLN A 102 -5.61 -5.44 16.78
N PRO A 103 -4.48 -4.71 16.81
CA PRO A 103 -3.83 -4.39 18.06
C PRO A 103 -4.63 -3.37 18.87
N THR A 104 -4.53 -3.47 20.19
CA THR A 104 -5.13 -2.53 21.13
C THR A 104 -4.16 -2.21 22.25
N THR A 105 -4.03 -0.93 22.62
CA THR A 105 -3.17 -0.54 23.75
C THR A 105 -3.80 0.56 24.60
N ALA A 106 -3.57 0.50 25.91
CA ALA A 106 -4.06 1.51 26.84
C ALA A 106 -3.55 2.91 26.49
N GLY A 107 -4.48 3.80 26.11
CA GLY A 107 -4.19 5.17 25.67
C GLY A 107 -3.41 5.25 24.35
N GLY A 108 -3.40 4.19 23.54
CA GLY A 108 -2.95 4.19 22.15
C GLY A 108 -4.04 4.67 21.19
N PRO A 109 -3.72 4.83 19.90
CA PRO A 109 -4.74 5.14 18.90
C PRO A 109 -5.66 3.94 18.68
N THR A 110 -6.90 4.21 18.30
CA THR A 110 -7.90 3.20 17.93
C THR A 110 -8.04 3.10 16.42
N GLY A 111 -8.64 2.00 15.94
CA GLY A 111 -8.94 1.82 14.52
C GLY A 111 -7.74 1.45 13.65
N PHE A 112 -6.58 1.18 14.23
CA PHE A 112 -5.42 0.67 13.49
C PHE A 112 -5.52 -0.84 13.29
N HIS A 113 -5.01 -1.32 12.16
CA HIS A 113 -4.77 -2.73 11.92
C HIS A 113 -3.31 -2.95 11.51
N ALA A 114 -2.82 -4.17 11.66
CA ALA A 114 -1.44 -4.50 11.37
C ALA A 114 -1.34 -5.63 10.35
N LEU A 115 -0.52 -5.43 9.32
CA LEU A 115 -0.15 -6.44 8.34
C LEU A 115 1.33 -6.78 8.53
N LEU A 116 1.65 -8.07 8.69
CA LEU A 116 3.03 -8.56 8.77
C LEU A 116 3.40 -9.26 7.47
N MET A 117 4.50 -8.86 6.86
CA MET A 117 4.98 -9.39 5.59
C MET A 117 6.44 -9.84 5.68
N SER A 118 6.84 -10.79 4.84
CA SER A 118 8.24 -11.19 4.68
C SER A 118 9.12 -9.98 4.34
N TRP A 119 10.32 -9.92 4.92
CA TRP A 119 11.28 -8.89 4.55
C TRP A 119 11.85 -9.12 3.14
N LEU A 120 11.75 -8.13 2.27
CA LEU A 120 12.42 -8.15 0.98
C LEU A 120 13.87 -7.64 1.11
N PRO A 121 14.89 -8.41 0.69
CA PRO A 121 16.28 -7.95 0.68
C PRO A 121 16.55 -6.92 -0.42
N GLY A 122 17.80 -6.53 -0.61
CA GLY A 122 18.19 -5.64 -1.70
C GLY A 122 18.03 -4.14 -1.43
N THR A 123 18.22 -3.37 -2.50
CA THR A 123 18.21 -1.89 -2.50
C THR A 123 17.02 -1.37 -3.29
N ILE A 124 16.50 -0.20 -2.94
CA ILE A 124 15.47 0.49 -3.74
C ILE A 124 15.96 0.69 -5.19
N LEU A 125 15.11 0.37 -6.17
CA LEU A 125 15.43 0.42 -7.60
C LEU A 125 15.78 1.84 -8.06
N GLY A 126 15.15 2.87 -7.49
CA GLY A 126 15.48 4.28 -7.73
C GLY A 126 16.98 4.62 -7.57
N LYS A 127 17.70 3.88 -6.72
CA LYS A 127 19.16 4.05 -6.50
C LYS A 127 20.03 3.25 -7.48
N ARG A 128 19.41 2.57 -8.43
CA ARG A 128 20.01 1.61 -9.37
C ARG A 128 19.36 1.73 -10.76
N LEU A 129 18.86 2.91 -11.12
CA LEU A 129 18.26 3.14 -12.43
C LEU A 129 19.34 3.07 -13.53
N THR A 130 19.33 1.95 -14.25
CA THR A 130 20.10 1.71 -15.47
C THR A 130 19.11 1.37 -16.58
N LEU A 131 19.53 1.47 -17.85
CA LEU A 131 18.69 1.09 -18.98
C LEU A 131 18.18 -0.36 -18.84
N GLU A 132 19.05 -1.29 -18.46
CA GLU A 132 18.70 -2.69 -18.18
C GLU A 132 17.60 -2.82 -17.10
N ASN A 133 17.74 -2.09 -15.99
CA ASN A 133 16.77 -2.12 -14.91
C ASN A 133 15.44 -1.47 -15.28
N PHE A 134 15.43 -0.48 -16.17
CA PHE A 134 14.21 0.06 -16.74
C PHE A 134 13.49 -0.95 -17.64
N PHE A 135 14.22 -1.72 -18.45
CA PHE A 135 13.63 -2.81 -19.22
C PHE A 135 12.99 -3.87 -18.32
N LYS A 136 13.72 -4.33 -17.28
CA LYS A 136 13.19 -5.27 -16.27
C LYS A 136 11.95 -4.73 -15.55
N MET A 137 11.91 -3.42 -15.29
CA MET A 137 10.75 -2.77 -14.68
C MET A 137 9.52 -2.83 -15.60
N GLY A 138 9.71 -2.60 -16.92
CA GLY A 138 8.65 -2.80 -17.91
C GLY A 138 8.16 -4.24 -17.99
N GLU A 139 9.08 -5.23 -17.96
CA GLU A 139 8.72 -6.66 -17.92
C GLU A 139 7.90 -7.00 -16.67
N LEU A 140 8.33 -6.52 -15.50
CA LEU A 140 7.59 -6.70 -14.24
C LEU A 140 6.18 -6.11 -14.32
N PHE A 141 6.02 -4.93 -14.91
CA PHE A 141 4.71 -4.28 -15.07
C PHE A 141 3.81 -5.10 -15.99
N GLY A 142 4.36 -5.58 -17.11
CA GLY A 142 3.66 -6.46 -18.03
C GLY A 142 3.18 -7.74 -17.36
N GLN A 143 4.04 -8.39 -16.56
CA GLN A 143 3.68 -9.61 -15.83
C GLN A 143 2.57 -9.37 -14.81
N LEU A 144 2.63 -8.28 -14.05
CA LEU A 144 1.56 -7.90 -13.11
C LEU A 144 0.24 -7.63 -13.84
N HIS A 145 0.27 -6.92 -14.98
CA HIS A 145 -0.93 -6.66 -15.78
C HIS A 145 -1.53 -7.93 -16.41
N LEU A 146 -0.68 -8.88 -16.84
CA LEU A 146 -1.14 -10.18 -17.36
C LEU A 146 -1.85 -10.98 -16.26
N HIS A 147 -1.24 -11.06 -15.08
CA HIS A 147 -1.87 -11.73 -13.95
C HIS A 147 -3.17 -11.02 -13.55
N GLY A 148 -3.14 -9.70 -13.37
CA GLY A 148 -4.31 -8.89 -12.99
C GLY A 148 -5.49 -8.96 -13.97
N ALA A 149 -5.24 -9.18 -15.27
CA ALA A 149 -6.28 -9.38 -16.28
C ALA A 149 -6.89 -10.79 -16.25
N SER A 150 -6.11 -11.81 -15.87
CA SER A 150 -6.55 -13.20 -15.82
C SER A 150 -7.12 -13.63 -14.46
N TRP A 151 -6.71 -12.94 -13.39
CA TRP A 151 -7.08 -13.27 -12.02
C TRP A 151 -8.57 -12.96 -11.78
N GLN A 152 -9.28 -13.92 -11.19
CA GLN A 152 -10.66 -13.76 -10.76
C GLN A 152 -10.64 -13.53 -9.25
N PRO A 153 -10.82 -12.27 -8.78
CA PRO A 153 -10.72 -11.99 -7.36
C PRO A 153 -11.82 -12.73 -6.59
N PRO A 154 -11.50 -13.28 -5.40
CA PRO A 154 -12.49 -13.93 -4.56
C PRO A 154 -13.52 -12.91 -4.04
N ALA A 155 -14.63 -13.42 -3.51
CA ALA A 155 -15.61 -12.58 -2.82
C ALA A 155 -14.94 -11.77 -1.69
N GLY A 156 -15.30 -10.48 -1.60
CA GLY A 156 -14.72 -9.57 -0.61
C GLY A 156 -13.49 -8.80 -1.08
N PHE A 157 -13.05 -8.96 -2.34
CA PHE A 157 -12.12 -8.03 -2.96
C PHE A 157 -12.78 -6.67 -3.22
N THR A 158 -11.99 -5.60 -3.24
CA THR A 158 -12.45 -4.23 -3.46
C THR A 158 -13.22 -4.06 -4.77
N THR A 159 -14.20 -3.16 -4.76
CA THR A 159 -14.94 -2.72 -5.95
C THR A 159 -14.45 -1.38 -6.47
N ARG A 160 -13.43 -0.77 -5.86
CA ARG A 160 -12.80 0.46 -6.34
C ARG A 160 -12.15 0.23 -7.70
N ARG A 161 -12.23 1.24 -8.56
CA ARG A 161 -11.77 1.18 -9.94
C ARG A 161 -10.99 2.44 -10.28
N PHE A 162 -9.87 2.29 -10.97
CA PHE A 162 -9.14 3.41 -11.54
C PHE A 162 -9.75 3.84 -12.89
N ASP A 163 -11.03 4.18 -12.89
CA ASP A 163 -11.79 4.57 -14.08
C ASP A 163 -11.98 6.09 -14.24
N LYS A 164 -11.33 6.87 -13.37
CA LYS A 164 -11.34 8.32 -13.33
C LYS A 164 -10.10 8.85 -12.61
N MET A 165 -9.83 10.14 -12.76
CA MET A 165 -8.64 10.79 -12.17
C MET A 165 -8.51 10.58 -10.65
N LEU A 166 -9.62 10.61 -9.91
CA LEU A 166 -9.68 10.31 -8.47
C LEU A 166 -10.07 8.84 -8.27
N SER A 167 -9.06 7.98 -8.20
CA SER A 167 -9.20 6.53 -8.36
C SER A 167 -9.88 5.79 -7.23
N ARG A 168 -10.04 6.40 -6.05
CA ARG A 168 -10.61 5.71 -4.87
C ARG A 168 -11.99 6.22 -4.51
N GLY A 169 -12.60 7.05 -5.36
CA GLY A 169 -13.94 7.59 -5.13
C GLY A 169 -13.99 8.65 -4.02
N GLU A 170 -12.84 9.28 -3.73
CA GLU A 170 -12.78 10.44 -2.85
C GLU A 170 -13.58 11.62 -3.42
N PRO A 171 -14.11 12.51 -2.55
CA PRO A 171 -14.66 13.77 -3.01
C PRO A 171 -13.59 14.60 -3.72
N ASP A 172 -13.99 15.24 -4.81
CA ASP A 172 -13.12 16.13 -5.54
C ASP A 172 -12.98 17.48 -4.83
N VAL A 173 -11.99 17.54 -3.94
CA VAL A 173 -11.62 18.76 -3.20
C VAL A 173 -10.53 19.57 -3.91
N LEU A 174 -9.98 19.05 -5.02
CA LEU A 174 -8.89 19.70 -5.76
C LEU A 174 -9.43 20.64 -6.83
N LEU A 175 -10.57 20.29 -7.42
CA LEU A 175 -11.14 20.96 -8.59
C LEU A 175 -12.57 21.46 -8.34
N GLY A 176 -13.01 21.55 -7.08
CA GLY A 176 -14.26 22.21 -6.70
C GLY A 176 -14.16 23.74 -6.73
N ASP A 177 -15.30 24.43 -6.74
CA ASP A 177 -15.37 25.89 -6.87
C ASP A 177 -14.50 26.64 -5.85
N ASP A 178 -14.56 26.22 -4.58
CA ASP A 178 -13.74 26.80 -3.50
C ASP A 178 -12.24 26.62 -3.72
N ALA A 179 -11.84 25.47 -4.27
CA ALA A 179 -10.44 25.17 -4.57
C ALA A 179 -9.95 25.96 -5.79
N LEU A 180 -10.81 26.18 -6.78
CA LEU A 180 -10.47 26.97 -7.97
C LEU A 180 -10.45 28.48 -7.69
N ALA A 181 -11.21 28.95 -6.71
CA ALA A 181 -11.29 30.37 -6.34
C ALA A 181 -9.96 30.97 -5.85
N VAL A 182 -8.98 30.15 -5.45
CA VAL A 182 -7.64 30.62 -5.05
C VAL A 182 -6.75 30.99 -6.25
N TYR A 183 -7.13 30.56 -7.46
CA TYR A 183 -6.39 30.81 -8.69
C TYR A 183 -6.95 32.01 -9.46
N SER A 184 -6.13 32.58 -10.35
CA SER A 184 -6.64 33.57 -11.30
C SER A 184 -7.70 32.94 -12.22
N THR A 185 -8.60 33.76 -12.76
CA THR A 185 -9.62 33.28 -13.72
C THR A 185 -9.02 32.54 -14.91
N GLU A 186 -7.85 32.98 -15.39
CA GLU A 186 -7.16 32.31 -16.49
C GLU A 186 -6.63 30.92 -16.10
N ALA A 187 -6.02 30.80 -14.92
CA ALA A 187 -5.52 29.53 -14.40
C ALA A 187 -6.66 28.56 -14.09
N ALA A 188 -7.75 29.03 -13.46
CA ALA A 188 -8.95 28.22 -13.21
C ALA A 188 -9.52 27.64 -14.51
N ARG A 189 -9.70 28.48 -15.54
CA ARG A 189 -10.14 28.03 -16.88
C ARG A 189 -9.18 27.03 -17.51
N MET A 190 -7.88 27.17 -17.28
CA MET A 190 -6.89 26.21 -17.78
C MET A 190 -7.04 24.86 -17.10
N ILE A 191 -7.21 24.86 -15.78
CA ILE A 191 -7.43 23.65 -14.98
C ILE A 191 -8.71 22.93 -15.41
N GLU A 192 -9.82 23.65 -15.60
CA GLU A 192 -11.07 23.09 -16.10
C GLU A 192 -10.90 22.43 -17.48
N ARG A 193 -10.17 23.08 -18.39
CA ARG A 193 -9.87 22.50 -19.71
C ARG A 193 -9.00 21.24 -19.61
N MET A 194 -8.02 21.22 -18.69
CA MET A 194 -7.19 20.03 -18.45
C MET A 194 -8.04 18.88 -17.92
N ARG A 195 -8.89 19.14 -16.92
CA ARG A 195 -9.83 18.17 -16.36
C ARG A 195 -10.74 17.58 -17.44
N ALA A 196 -11.37 18.43 -18.25
CA ALA A 196 -12.27 17.99 -19.31
C ALA A 196 -11.58 17.05 -20.32
N LYS A 197 -10.29 17.30 -20.63
CA LYS A 197 -9.48 16.42 -21.50
C LYS A 197 -9.18 15.08 -20.85
N VAL A 198 -8.79 15.08 -19.57
CA VAL A 198 -8.51 13.86 -18.81
C VAL A 198 -9.79 13.02 -18.69
N ASP A 199 -10.91 13.62 -18.32
CA ASP A 199 -12.20 12.93 -18.21
C ASP A 199 -12.66 12.36 -19.57
N ALA A 200 -12.40 13.08 -20.66
CA ALA A 200 -12.68 12.58 -22.01
C ALA A 200 -11.81 11.37 -22.38
N ALA A 201 -10.53 11.36 -21.96
CA ALA A 201 -9.65 10.21 -22.17
C ALA A 201 -10.16 8.98 -21.41
N TYR A 202 -10.53 9.12 -20.13
CA TYR A 202 -11.12 8.02 -19.36
C TYR A 202 -12.41 7.48 -19.99
N ARG A 203 -13.32 8.37 -20.43
CA ARG A 203 -14.57 7.95 -21.11
C ARG A 203 -14.34 7.20 -22.43
N ALA A 204 -13.19 7.39 -23.07
CA ALA A 204 -12.87 6.74 -24.35
C ALA A 204 -12.22 5.36 -24.18
N LEU A 205 -11.82 4.98 -22.96
CA LEU A 205 -11.26 3.66 -22.67
C LEU A 205 -12.36 2.58 -22.72
N ASP A 206 -11.99 1.38 -23.15
CA ASP A 206 -12.87 0.22 -23.09
C ASP A 206 -12.98 -0.27 -21.64
N PRO A 207 -14.18 -0.27 -21.02
CA PRO A 207 -14.36 -0.79 -19.67
C PRO A 207 -13.98 -2.28 -19.52
N ALA A 208 -13.94 -3.04 -20.63
CA ALA A 208 -13.52 -4.43 -20.61
C ALA A 208 -12.02 -4.62 -20.38
N ASP A 209 -11.21 -3.55 -20.50
CA ASP A 209 -9.76 -3.59 -20.26
C ASP A 209 -9.37 -3.40 -18.77
N LEU A 210 -10.38 -3.15 -17.93
CA LEU A 210 -10.23 -3.01 -16.48
C LEU A 210 -9.67 -4.31 -15.87
N ARG A 211 -8.67 -4.18 -15.01
CA ARG A 211 -7.91 -5.32 -14.48
C ARG A 211 -7.32 -4.96 -13.14
N VAL A 212 -7.07 -5.95 -12.29
CA VAL A 212 -6.42 -5.65 -11.01
C VAL A 212 -5.01 -5.10 -11.24
N ILE A 213 -4.72 -3.96 -10.64
CA ILE A 213 -3.44 -3.27 -10.71
C ILE A 213 -2.94 -2.91 -9.32
N HIS A 214 -1.64 -2.64 -9.20
CA HIS A 214 -1.02 -2.13 -7.97
C HIS A 214 -1.42 -0.67 -7.66
N CYS A 215 -1.71 0.13 -8.69
CA CYS A 215 -2.11 1.55 -8.62
C CYS A 215 -1.12 2.54 -7.95
N ASP A 216 0.07 2.10 -7.55
CA ASP A 216 1.16 2.97 -7.08
C ASP A 216 2.53 2.33 -7.32
N LEU A 217 2.71 1.68 -8.47
CA LEU A 217 3.94 0.99 -8.77
C LEU A 217 4.92 1.91 -9.50
N TRP A 218 6.01 2.26 -8.83
CA TRP A 218 7.11 3.05 -9.37
C TRP A 218 8.45 2.60 -8.76
N HIS A 219 9.55 3.19 -9.20
CA HIS A 219 10.90 2.69 -8.88
C HIS A 219 11.27 2.74 -7.38
N ASP A 220 10.57 3.52 -6.57
CA ASP A 220 10.78 3.52 -5.12
C ASP A 220 9.95 2.47 -4.38
N ASN A 221 8.92 1.91 -5.02
CA ASN A 221 8.14 0.75 -4.56
C ASN A 221 8.64 -0.58 -5.16
N ILE A 222 9.90 -0.59 -5.62
CA ILE A 222 10.58 -1.79 -6.15
C ILE A 222 11.96 -1.91 -5.53
N LYS A 223 12.32 -3.12 -5.10
CA LYS A 223 13.69 -3.47 -4.69
C LYS A 223 14.40 -4.25 -5.77
N VAL A 224 15.71 -4.10 -5.87
CA VAL A 224 16.58 -4.97 -6.65
C VAL A 224 17.48 -5.80 -5.72
N HIS A 225 17.44 -7.11 -5.89
CA HIS A 225 18.27 -8.06 -5.14
C HIS A 225 18.79 -9.14 -6.08
N GLY A 226 20.11 -9.32 -6.17
CA GLY A 226 20.70 -10.32 -7.07
C GLY A 226 20.33 -10.12 -8.54
N GLY A 227 20.02 -8.89 -8.97
CA GLY A 227 19.58 -8.57 -10.33
C GLY A 227 18.08 -8.79 -10.60
N VAL A 228 17.33 -9.27 -9.61
CA VAL A 228 15.87 -9.51 -9.68
C VAL A 228 15.11 -8.34 -9.05
N LEU A 229 14.05 -7.88 -9.72
CA LEU A 229 13.15 -6.84 -9.23
C LEU A 229 12.05 -7.43 -8.35
N GLN A 230 11.76 -6.77 -7.23
CA GLN A 230 10.82 -7.21 -6.21
C GLN A 230 9.86 -6.05 -5.90
N PRO A 231 8.63 -6.04 -6.45
CA PRO A 231 7.65 -5.01 -6.13
C PRO A 231 7.17 -5.17 -4.69
N PHE A 232 6.79 -4.07 -4.06
CA PHE A 232 6.17 -4.04 -2.73
C PHE A 232 5.25 -2.84 -2.60
N ASP A 233 4.56 -2.75 -1.47
CA ASP A 233 3.60 -1.67 -1.15
C ASP A 233 2.29 -1.71 -1.96
N PHE A 234 1.66 -2.87 -1.96
CA PHE A 234 0.43 -3.15 -2.69
C PHE A 234 -0.83 -2.53 -2.02
N GLU A 235 -0.67 -1.55 -1.12
CA GLU A 235 -1.78 -0.97 -0.33
C GLU A 235 -2.83 -0.23 -1.18
N ASP A 236 -2.48 0.05 -2.43
CA ASP A 236 -3.31 0.72 -3.43
C ASP A 236 -3.94 -0.21 -4.46
N THR A 237 -3.88 -1.52 -4.23
CA THR A 237 -4.47 -2.51 -5.13
C THR A 237 -5.96 -2.26 -5.35
N ILE A 238 -6.33 -2.01 -6.61
CA ILE A 238 -7.70 -1.79 -7.08
C ILE A 238 -7.88 -2.38 -8.48
N TRP A 239 -9.09 -2.32 -9.01
CA TRP A 239 -9.38 -2.58 -10.43
C TRP A 239 -8.96 -1.43 -11.34
#